data_AF-A0A846CGC8-F1
#
_entry.id   AF-A0A846CGC8-F1
#
_cell.length_a   1.000
_cell.length_b   1.000
_cell.length_c   1.000
_cell.angle_alpha   90.00
_cell.angle_beta   90.00
_cell.angle_gamma   90.00
#
_symmetry.space_group_name_H-M   'P 1'
#
loop_
_entity.id
_entity.type
_entity.pdbx_description
1 polymer ?
#
loop_
_entity_poly.entity_id
_entity_poly.type
_entity_poly.pdbx_seq_one_letter_code
_entity_poly.pdbx_strand_id
1 'polypeptide(L)'
;MNRSKNDIQDQDWSIRYPDNWREISWKCRESTNFKCCLCGDEATQTHHALYTYRDGKVIADFRGIGSYLFPLCEDCHQLAHHPFNYRKDSKNPVLGNKNSPRFYKLLRDGWLKTRKNQKKFSNVIFK
;
A
#
# COMPACT_ATOMS: atom_id res chain seq x y z
N MET A 1 30.29 -22.26 -29.51
CA MET A 1 29.59 -22.30 -28.21
C MET A 1 28.86 -20.97 -28.06
N ASN A 2 27.54 -20.87 -28.28
CA ASN A 2 26.46 -20.95 -27.28
C ASN A 2 26.84 -20.28 -25.94
N ARG A 3 26.14 -19.25 -25.44
CA ARG A 3 24.67 -19.12 -25.27
C ARG A 3 24.20 -17.65 -25.33
N SER A 4 22.97 -17.46 -25.79
CA SER A 4 22.15 -16.28 -25.50
C SER A 4 21.57 -16.33 -24.09
N LYS A 5 21.22 -15.16 -23.52
CA LYS A 5 19.93 -14.81 -22.90
C LYS A 5 20.07 -13.61 -21.96
N ASN A 6 19.42 -12.52 -22.34
CA ASN A 6 18.77 -11.52 -21.48
C ASN A 6 19.34 -11.36 -20.07
N ASP A 7 20.15 -10.31 -19.90
CA ASP A 7 20.48 -9.72 -18.61
C ASP A 7 19.18 -9.30 -17.91
N ILE A 8 18.60 -10.21 -17.13
CA ILE A 8 17.69 -9.83 -16.05
C ILE A 8 18.60 -9.17 -15.02
N GLN A 9 18.76 -7.85 -15.12
CA GLN A 9 19.39 -7.03 -14.08
C GLN A 9 18.81 -7.47 -12.72
N ASP A 10 19.69 -7.75 -11.76
CA ASP A 10 19.31 -8.01 -10.37
C ASP A 10 18.42 -6.86 -9.89
N GLN A 11 17.12 -7.15 -9.74
CA GLN A 11 16.14 -6.14 -9.38
C GLN A 11 16.31 -5.81 -7.90
N ASP A 12 16.70 -4.58 -7.59
CA ASP A 12 16.76 -4.11 -6.20
C ASP A 12 15.35 -3.73 -5.72
N TRP A 13 14.70 -4.67 -5.02
CA TRP A 13 13.37 -4.46 -4.45
C TRP A 13 13.37 -3.56 -3.21
N SER A 14 14.54 -3.30 -2.62
CA SER A 14 14.66 -2.50 -1.40
C SER A 14 14.31 -1.03 -1.65
N ILE A 15 14.47 -0.54 -2.88
CA ILE A 15 14.15 0.84 -3.28
C ILE A 15 12.68 1.23 -3.06
N ARG A 16 11.81 0.24 -2.83
CA ARG A 16 10.40 0.43 -2.48
C ARG A 16 10.20 0.99 -1.07
N TYR A 17 11.20 0.81 -0.21
CA TYR A 17 11.09 1.04 1.22
C TYR A 17 12.20 2.02 1.65
N PRO A 18 11.84 3.23 2.10
CA PRO A 18 12.83 4.13 2.69
C PRO A 18 13.31 3.63 4.06
N ASP A 19 14.41 4.18 4.57
CA ASP A 19 14.98 3.80 5.88
C ASP A 19 13.97 3.88 7.04
N ASN A 20 13.06 4.85 6.98
CA ASN A 20 12.00 5.04 7.98
C ASN A 20 10.70 4.27 7.66
N TRP A 21 10.74 3.28 6.76
CA TRP A 21 9.56 2.49 6.36
C TRP A 21 8.81 1.86 7.54
N ARG A 22 9.54 1.39 8.56
CA ARG A 22 8.93 0.82 9.76
C ARG A 22 7.98 1.80 10.44
N GLU A 23 8.39 3.07 10.55
CA GLU A 23 7.58 4.12 11.16
C GLU A 23 6.38 4.50 10.27
N ILE A 24 6.61 4.66 8.97
CA ILE A 24 5.53 4.95 7.99
C ILE A 24 4.48 3.86 8.00
N SER A 25 4.90 2.60 7.95
CA SER A 25 4.01 1.43 7.99
C SER A 25 3.22 1.37 9.29
N TRP A 26 3.87 1.65 10.42
CA TRP A 26 3.18 1.73 11.72
C TRP A 26 2.14 2.85 11.74
N LYS A 27 2.50 4.07 11.31
CA LYS A 27 1.58 5.21 11.20
C LYS A 27 0.43 4.96 10.22
N CYS A 28 0.67 4.22 9.14
CA CYS A 28 -0.38 3.83 8.22
C CYS A 28 -1.44 2.97 8.91
N ARG A 29 -1.02 1.96 9.67
CA ARG A 29 -1.93 1.09 10.45
C ARG A 29 -2.61 1.85 11.59
N GLU A 30 -1.86 2.66 12.33
CA GLU A 30 -2.39 3.53 13.39
C GLU A 30 -3.50 4.47 12.87
N SER A 31 -3.39 4.95 11.62
CA SER A 31 -4.37 5.87 11.01
C SER A 31 -5.81 5.33 10.94
N THR A 32 -5.98 4.03 11.17
CA THR A 32 -7.26 3.31 11.17
C THR A 32 -7.49 2.55 12.48
N ASN A 33 -6.76 2.88 13.55
CA ASN A 33 -6.73 2.13 14.80
C ASN A 33 -6.43 0.63 14.57
N PHE A 34 -5.45 0.36 13.69
CA PHE A 34 -5.04 -1.00 13.31
C PHE A 34 -6.17 -1.84 12.70
N LYS A 35 -7.11 -1.21 11.99
CA LYS A 35 -8.20 -1.91 11.29
C LYS A 35 -8.00 -1.92 9.78
N CYS A 36 -8.15 -3.09 9.18
CA CYS A 36 -8.11 -3.31 7.75
C CYS A 36 -9.17 -2.43 7.08
N CYS A 37 -8.75 -1.63 6.09
CA CYS A 37 -9.67 -0.71 5.45
C CYS A 37 -10.69 -1.37 4.53
N LEU A 38 -10.54 -2.67 4.21
CA LEU A 38 -11.47 -3.42 3.37
C LEU A 38 -12.49 -4.24 4.19
N CYS A 39 -12.03 -5.03 5.16
CA CYS A 39 -12.90 -5.94 5.94
C CYS A 39 -13.16 -5.50 7.39
N GLY A 40 -12.31 -4.65 7.97
CA GLY A 40 -12.41 -4.24 9.38
C GLY A 40 -11.69 -5.15 10.39
N ASP A 41 -11.04 -6.23 9.94
CA ASP A 41 -10.17 -7.06 10.79
C ASP A 41 -8.90 -6.32 11.22
N GLU A 42 -8.01 -6.96 11.98
CA GLU A 42 -6.73 -6.36 12.34
C GLU A 42 -5.84 -6.13 11.10
N ALA A 43 -5.38 -4.89 10.92
CA ALA A 43 -4.40 -4.55 9.91
C ALA A 43 -3.00 -4.96 10.38
N THR A 44 -2.45 -6.00 9.76
CA THR A 44 -1.08 -6.47 10.02
C THR A 44 -0.07 -5.91 9.03
N GLN A 45 -0.53 -5.42 7.87
CA GLN A 45 0.33 -4.96 6.78
C GLN A 45 -0.03 -3.56 6.25
N THR A 46 0.93 -2.95 5.55
CA THR A 46 0.74 -1.71 4.78
C THR A 46 0.91 -2.02 3.29
N HIS A 47 -0.15 -1.82 2.54
CA HIS A 47 -0.23 -2.05 1.10
C HIS A 47 0.19 -0.83 0.29
N HIS A 48 1.05 -1.02 -0.71
CA HIS A 48 1.34 -0.02 -1.74
C HIS A 48 0.39 -0.17 -2.92
N ALA A 49 -0.55 0.76 -3.07
CA ALA A 49 -1.47 0.73 -4.21
C ALA A 49 -0.86 1.25 -5.51
N LEU A 50 0.17 2.09 -5.41
CA LEU A 50 1.09 2.49 -6.47
C LEU A 50 2.37 3.03 -5.82
N TYR A 51 3.47 3.05 -6.58
CA TYR A 51 4.71 3.70 -6.15
C TYR A 51 4.77 5.13 -6.71
N THR A 52 5.18 6.08 -5.87
CA THR A 52 5.33 7.50 -6.28
C THR A 52 6.80 7.90 -6.31
N TYR A 53 7.11 8.99 -7.02
CA TYR A 53 8.46 9.52 -7.16
C TYR A 53 8.49 11.03 -7.00
N ARG A 54 9.58 11.55 -6.45
CA ARG A 54 9.93 12.97 -6.46
C ARG A 54 11.44 13.11 -6.41
N ASP A 55 11.99 14.07 -7.15
CA ASP A 55 13.42 14.39 -7.14
C ASP A 55 14.31 13.15 -7.33
N GLY A 56 13.89 12.24 -8.22
CA GLY A 56 14.61 11.00 -8.55
C GLY A 56 14.53 9.88 -7.51
N LYS A 57 13.76 10.03 -6.42
CA LYS A 57 13.62 9.02 -5.37
C LYS A 57 12.20 8.47 -5.28
N VAL A 58 12.09 7.18 -4.99
CA VAL A 58 10.81 6.55 -4.64
C VAL A 58 10.33 7.13 -3.32
N ILE A 59 9.06 7.51 -3.29
CA ILE A 59 8.42 8.02 -2.08
C ILE A 59 7.37 7.02 -1.64
N ALA A 60 7.69 6.35 -0.53
CA ALA A 60 6.72 6.04 0.49
C ALA A 60 6.95 7.05 1.63
N ASP A 61 5.95 7.87 1.94
CA ASP A 61 6.05 8.81 3.06
C ASP A 61 4.71 8.94 3.78
N PHE A 62 4.69 9.74 4.84
CA PHE A 62 3.48 9.98 5.63
C PHE A 62 2.32 10.60 4.83
N ARG A 63 2.59 11.34 3.74
CA ARG A 63 1.56 11.92 2.86
C ARG A 63 0.90 10.84 2.00
N GLY A 64 1.57 9.71 1.81
CA GLY A 64 1.04 8.53 1.16
C GLY A 64 -0.05 7.80 1.94
N ILE A 65 -0.13 7.99 3.26
CA ILE A 65 -1.11 7.32 4.11
C ILE A 65 -2.54 7.68 3.69
N GLY A 66 -3.31 6.64 3.36
CA GLY A 66 -4.65 6.73 2.81
C GLY A 66 -4.70 7.15 1.34
N SER A 67 -3.62 7.66 0.75
CA SER A 67 -3.55 8.07 -0.65
C SER A 67 -3.11 6.87 -1.51
N TYR A 68 -1.87 6.42 -1.33
CA TYR A 68 -1.31 5.26 -2.04
C TYR A 68 -0.76 4.19 -1.09
N LEU A 69 -0.83 4.43 0.23
CA LEU A 69 -0.52 3.48 1.29
C LEU A 69 -1.79 3.16 2.09
N PHE A 70 -2.12 1.87 2.24
CA PHE A 70 -3.36 1.44 2.89
C PHE A 70 -3.12 0.34 3.92
N PRO A 71 -3.72 0.42 5.12
CA PRO A 71 -3.59 -0.63 6.13
C PRO A 71 -4.56 -1.78 5.83
N LEU A 72 -4.03 -3.00 5.71
CA LEU A 72 -4.79 -4.21 5.38
C LEU A 72 -4.43 -5.36 6.33
N CYS A 73 -5.37 -6.29 6.51
CA CYS A 73 -5.05 -7.62 7.02
C CYS A 73 -4.34 -8.44 5.93
N GLU A 74 -3.76 -9.58 6.30
CA GLU A 74 -3.05 -10.48 5.37
C GLU A 74 -3.91 -10.85 4.15
N ASP A 75 -5.12 -11.35 4.38
CA ASP A 75 -5.99 -11.84 3.30
C ASP A 75 -6.37 -10.73 2.32
N CYS A 76 -6.69 -9.55 2.84
CA CYS A 76 -6.99 -8.38 2.01
C CYS A 76 -5.76 -7.87 1.27
N HIS A 77 -4.56 -7.99 1.86
CA HIS A 77 -3.31 -7.65 1.20
C HIS A 77 -3.00 -8.58 0.02
N GLN A 78 -3.19 -9.90 0.20
CA GLN A 78 -3.08 -10.87 -0.89
C GLN A 78 -4.13 -10.61 -1.98
N LEU A 79 -5.38 -10.32 -1.60
CA LEU A 79 -6.43 -9.91 -2.53
C LEU A 79 -6.04 -8.65 -3.32
N ALA A 80 -5.37 -7.69 -2.68
CA ALA A 80 -4.89 -6.48 -3.32
C ALA A 80 -3.79 -6.74 -4.35
N HIS A 81 -3.04 -7.83 -4.21
CA HIS A 81 -2.04 -8.29 -5.18
C HIS A 81 -2.58 -9.30 -6.22
N HIS A 82 -3.85 -9.69 -6.12
CA HIS A 82 -4.48 -10.59 -7.09
C HIS A 82 -4.43 -9.98 -8.52
N PRO A 83 -4.17 -10.76 -9.59
CA PRO A 83 -4.03 -10.24 -10.96
C PRO A 83 -5.22 -9.41 -11.49
N PHE A 84 -6.45 -9.67 -11.02
CA PHE A 84 -7.62 -8.82 -11.35
C PHE A 84 -7.55 -7.42 -10.73
N ASN A 85 -6.86 -7.28 -9.61
CA ASN A 85 -6.78 -6.05 -8.81
C ASN A 85 -5.44 -5.34 -8.97
N TYR A 86 -4.39 -6.05 -9.41
CA TYR A 86 -3.01 -5.56 -9.47
C TYR A 86 -2.41 -5.78 -10.85
N ARG A 87 -1.84 -4.72 -11.41
CA ARG A 87 -1.16 -4.72 -12.70
C ARG A 87 0.33 -4.65 -12.45
N LYS A 88 1.04 -5.71 -12.86
CA LYS A 88 2.51 -5.72 -12.91
C LYS A 88 2.97 -4.99 -14.16
N ASP A 89 4.00 -4.18 -14.04
CA ASP A 89 4.62 -3.50 -15.18
C ASP A 89 5.82 -4.33 -15.65
N SER A 90 5.82 -4.73 -16.93
CA SER A 90 6.89 -5.56 -17.49
C SER A 90 8.16 -4.78 -17.79
N LYS A 91 8.08 -3.45 -17.93
CA LYS A 91 9.21 -2.56 -18.21
C LYS A 91 9.82 -2.02 -16.92
N ASN A 92 9.02 -1.84 -15.88
CA ASN A 92 9.44 -1.41 -14.57
C ASN A 92 8.81 -2.30 -13.47
N PRO A 93 9.26 -3.56 -13.34
CA PRO A 93 8.69 -4.53 -12.40
C PRO A 93 8.90 -4.16 -10.93
N VAL A 94 9.85 -3.26 -10.65
CA VAL A 94 10.10 -2.79 -9.28
C VAL A 94 9.10 -1.71 -8.88
N LEU A 95 8.73 -0.77 -9.76
CA LEU A 95 8.00 0.44 -9.34
C LEU A 95 6.82 0.83 -10.25
N GLY A 96 6.72 0.27 -11.45
CA GLY A 96 5.57 0.49 -12.33
C GLY A 96 4.30 -0.22 -11.90
N ASN A 97 4.41 -1.12 -10.91
CA ASN A 97 3.28 -1.91 -10.42
C ASN A 97 2.25 -1.04 -9.70
N LYS A 98 0.98 -1.36 -9.91
CA LYS A 98 -0.15 -0.58 -9.34
C LYS A 98 -1.43 -1.38 -9.30
N ASN A 99 -2.34 -0.99 -8.40
CA ASN A 99 -3.71 -1.48 -8.44
C ASN A 99 -4.48 -0.95 -9.64
N SER A 100 -5.51 -1.70 -10.05
CA SER A 100 -6.49 -1.23 -11.01
C SER A 100 -7.24 -0.01 -10.44
N PRO A 101 -7.71 0.94 -11.29
CA PRO A 101 -8.43 2.12 -10.81
C PRO A 101 -9.63 1.79 -9.93
N ARG A 102 -10.37 0.71 -10.28
CA ARG A 102 -11.51 0.23 -9.49
C ARG A 102 -11.09 -0.22 -8.09
N PHE A 103 -10.03 -1.03 -7.98
CA PHE A 103 -9.59 -1.55 -6.68
C PHE A 103 -8.94 -0.46 -5.83
N TYR A 104 -8.17 0.45 -6.46
CA TYR A 104 -7.65 1.64 -5.79
C TYR A 104 -8.77 2.48 -5.16
N LYS A 105 -9.88 2.68 -5.88
CA LYS A 105 -11.05 3.38 -5.33
C LYS A 105 -11.62 2.67 -4.10
N LEU A 106 -11.73 1.34 -4.13
CA LEU A 106 -12.20 0.55 -2.97
C LEU A 106 -11.30 0.74 -1.75
N LEU A 107 -9.97 0.70 -1.93
CA LEU A 107 -9.01 0.96 -0.86
C LEU A 107 -9.19 2.36 -0.26
N ARG A 108 -9.34 3.38 -1.12
CA ARG A 108 -9.52 4.77 -0.70
C ARG A 108 -10.82 4.99 0.07
N ASP A 109 -11.93 4.47 -0.46
CA ASP A 109 -13.25 4.59 0.18
C ASP A 109 -13.28 3.86 1.52
N GLY A 110 -12.70 2.65 1.56
CA GLY A 110 -12.56 1.85 2.77
C GLY A 110 -11.79 2.57 3.88
N TRP A 111 -10.67 3.21 3.53
CA TRP A 111 -9.87 3.98 4.48
C TRP A 111 -10.65 5.20 5.01
N LEU A 112 -11.31 5.95 4.12
CA LEU A 112 -12.14 7.11 4.51
C LEU A 112 -13.28 6.70 5.44
N LYS A 113 -13.95 5.58 5.16
CA LYS A 113 -15.03 5.04 6.00
C LYS A 113 -14.52 4.64 7.38
N THR A 114 -13.44 3.87 7.43
CA THR A 114 -12.84 3.36 8.69
C THR A 114 -12.42 4.51 9.60
N ARG A 115 -11.73 5.52 9.05
CA ARG A 115 -11.29 6.69 9.81
C ARG A 115 -12.47 7.55 10.30
N LYS A 116 -13.53 7.71 9.51
CA LYS A 116 -14.75 8.42 9.94
C LYS A 116 -15.42 7.73 11.12
N ASN A 117 -15.49 6.40 11.11
CA ASN A 117 -16.07 5.63 12.21
C ASN A 117 -15.25 5.82 13.49
N GLN A 118 -13.92 5.80 13.41
CA GLN A 118 -13.05 6.08 14.55
C GLN A 118 -13.36 7.43 15.20
N LYS A 119 -13.44 8.51 14.42
CA LYS A 119 -13.76 9.85 14.94
C LYS A 119 -15.13 9.92 15.63
N LYS A 120 -16.12 9.19 15.10
CA LYS A 120 -17.45 9.11 15.72
C LYS A 120 -17.39 8.44 17.10
N PHE A 121 -16.68 7.31 17.22
CA PHE A 121 -16.54 6.62 18.51
C PHE A 121 -15.78 7.46 19.54
N SER A 122 -14.68 8.13 19.15
CA SER A 122 -13.96 9.03 20.05
C SER A 122 -14.87 10.13 20.61
N ASN A 123 -15.75 10.71 19.79
CA ASN A 123 -16.66 11.78 20.24
C ASN A 123 -17.83 11.31 21.12
N VAL A 124 -18.09 10.00 21.19
CA VAL A 124 -19.15 9.42 22.04
C VAL A 124 -18.61 9.08 23.43
N ILE A 125 -17.35 8.66 23.54
CA ILE A 125 -16.75 8.24 24.82
C ILE A 125 -16.36 9.43 25.72
N PHE A 126 -16.11 10.61 25.13
CA PHE A 126 -15.71 11.81 25.87
C PHE A 126 -16.86 12.83 26.07
N LYS A 127 -18.12 12.37 26.09
CA LYS A 127 -19.30 13.16 26.49
C LYS A 127 -19.97 12.51 27.69
#